data_AF-A0A1M5HF74-F1
#
_entry.id   AF-A0A1M5HF74-F1
#
_cell.length_a   1.000
_cell.length_b   1.000
_cell.length_c   1.000
_cell.angle_alpha   90.00
_cell.angle_beta   90.00
_cell.angle_gamma   90.00
#
_symmetry.space_group_name_H-M   'P 1'
#
loop_
_entity.id
_entity.type
_entity.pdbx_description
1 polymer ?
#
loop_
_entity_poly.entity_id
_entity_poly.type
_entity_poly.pdbx_seq_one_letter_code
_entity_poly.pdbx_strand_id
1 'polypeptide(L)'
;MKTKYICKTCNKPFMPNHSRQEYCSASCFHNSRRIKTKCDWCNVEIVLIKSHYNRYKRHYCCKQHRGFANAVRNGAKIKQISNELDTITWNEDIAYLVGLIATDGTLRKGRKQIKISSSDKNYLEKVSEIIINITGRTLDVNHENIRFNSRNYNAYSINFTSYPFYDFCIGIGLSPNKTYTISSLDIPDEYFSHFLRGIIDGDGNFNTSNKTELLKVANIRIYSGSKDFLHWLNEKCKKVYKISGGNFSRDKNSLGSKEILIFTRVYDNLLIIESVYENAKYYLERRYNQAFFTLENMQRLKEYYRHTYLDGNKVKCKNVKCQNLFLPKDYRHIYCSIKCRLEK
;
A
#
# COMPACT_ATOMS: atom_id res chain seq x y z
N MET A 1 40.53 51.94 -18.33
CA MET A 1 39.83 50.63 -18.39
C MET A 1 39.03 50.46 -17.11
N LYS A 2 37.71 50.26 -17.16
CA LYS A 2 36.92 49.99 -15.94
C LYS A 2 37.22 48.55 -15.49
N THR A 3 37.83 48.38 -14.32
CA THR A 3 38.21 47.07 -13.75
C THR A 3 36.95 46.25 -13.50
N LYS A 4 36.83 45.06 -14.11
CA LYS A 4 35.73 44.12 -13.86
C LYS A 4 36.00 43.38 -12.55
N TYR A 5 35.03 43.37 -11.65
CA TYR A 5 35.09 42.62 -10.39
C TYR A 5 34.40 41.26 -10.57
N ILE A 6 34.81 40.24 -9.82
CA ILE A 6 34.14 38.94 -9.79
C ILE A 6 33.23 38.88 -8.56
N CYS A 7 31.94 38.56 -8.75
CA CYS A 7 31.02 38.43 -7.63
C CYS A 7 31.36 37.21 -6.77
N LYS A 8 31.55 37.41 -5.47
CA LYS A 8 31.89 36.33 -4.51
C LYS A 8 30.82 35.24 -4.33
N THR A 9 29.63 35.38 -4.92
CA THR A 9 28.52 34.42 -4.75
C THR A 9 28.23 33.62 -6.01
N CYS A 10 28.22 34.27 -7.17
CA CYS A 10 27.89 33.61 -8.44
C CYS A 10 29.08 33.50 -9.41
N ASN A 11 30.26 33.99 -9.02
CA ASN A 11 31.48 34.04 -9.83
C ASN A 11 31.34 34.73 -11.19
N LYS A 12 30.28 35.52 -11.40
CA LYS A 12 30.10 36.29 -12.63
C LYS A 12 30.85 37.63 -12.55
N PRO A 13 31.46 38.08 -13.67
CA PRO A 13 32.06 39.41 -13.73
C PRO A 13 30.97 40.49 -13.70
N PHE A 14 31.21 41.59 -12.99
CA PHE A 14 30.31 42.74 -12.92
C PHE A 14 31.08 44.06 -12.80
N MET A 15 30.39 45.17 -13.03
CA MET A 15 30.94 46.51 -12.85
C MET A 15 30.50 47.07 -11.50
N PRO A 16 31.43 47.36 -10.58
CA PRO A 16 31.07 47.89 -9.27
C PRO A 16 30.68 49.38 -9.35
N ASN A 17 29.68 49.78 -8.56
CA ASN A 17 29.30 51.18 -8.37
C ASN A 17 30.27 51.92 -7.43
N HIS A 18 30.98 51.19 -6.56
CA HIS A 18 31.99 51.72 -5.65
C HIS A 18 33.10 50.69 -5.36
N SER A 19 34.28 51.14 -4.95
CA SER A 19 35.48 50.31 -4.79
C SER A 19 35.34 49.11 -3.84
N ARG A 20 34.45 49.21 -2.84
CA ARG A 20 34.15 48.14 -1.86
C ARG A 20 33.04 47.16 -2.28
N GLN A 21 32.48 47.27 -3.48
CA GLN A 21 31.35 46.40 -3.87
C GLN A 21 31.86 44.99 -4.22
N GLU A 22 31.38 43.99 -3.48
CA GLU A 22 31.84 42.60 -3.64
C GLU A 22 30.83 41.68 -4.37
N TYR A 23 29.61 42.17 -4.59
CA TYR A 23 28.50 41.38 -5.12
C TYR A 23 27.84 42.09 -6.31
N CYS A 24 27.48 41.33 -7.34
CA CYS A 24 26.87 41.88 -8.56
C CYS A 24 25.42 42.32 -8.39
N SER A 25 24.74 41.88 -7.33
CA SER A 25 23.35 42.23 -7.04
C SER A 25 23.02 42.07 -5.55
N ALA A 26 21.94 42.71 -5.11
CA ALA A 26 21.39 42.52 -3.77
C ALA A 26 21.07 41.03 -3.51
N SER A 27 20.57 40.30 -4.51
CA SER A 27 20.31 38.86 -4.40
C SER A 27 21.58 38.06 -4.09
N CYS A 28 22.69 38.34 -4.78
CA CYS A 28 23.98 37.68 -4.48
C CYS A 28 24.48 38.02 -3.07
N PHE A 29 24.35 39.28 -2.65
CA PHE A 29 24.68 39.68 -1.27
C PHE A 29 23.80 39.00 -0.21
N HIS A 30 22.50 38.85 -0.45
CA HIS A 30 21.61 38.15 0.48
C HIS A 30 21.91 36.64 0.54
N ASN A 31 22.23 36.03 -0.61
CA ASN A 31 22.60 34.62 -0.69
C ASN A 31 23.96 34.33 -0.04
N SER A 32 24.93 35.25 -0.11
CA SER A 32 26.23 35.08 0.58
C SER A 32 26.10 35.02 2.11
N ARG A 33 24.97 35.54 2.64
CA ARG A 33 24.63 35.53 4.06
C ARG A 33 23.77 34.34 4.45
N ARG A 34 23.49 33.39 3.55
CA ARG A 34 22.73 32.17 3.88
C ARG A 34 23.67 31.04 4.27
N ILE A 35 23.34 30.33 5.35
CA ILE A 35 24.05 29.16 5.86
C ILE A 35 23.10 27.98 5.83
N LYS A 36 23.55 26.85 5.28
CA LYS A 36 22.88 25.56 5.39
C LYS A 36 23.26 24.92 6.72
N THR A 37 22.28 24.49 7.49
CA THR A 37 22.46 23.73 8.74
C THR A 37 21.32 22.74 8.89
N LYS A 38 21.29 21.94 9.97
CA LYS A 38 20.19 21.04 10.28
C LYS A 38 19.31 21.59 11.39
N CYS A 39 18.03 21.21 11.38
CA CYS A 39 17.12 21.47 12.48
C CYS A 39 17.50 20.62 13.70
N ASP A 40 17.70 21.24 14.86
CA ASP A 40 18.04 20.57 16.13
C ASP A 40 16.96 19.62 16.67
N TRP A 41 15.73 19.70 16.14
CA TRP A 41 14.64 18.81 16.51
C TRP A 41 14.47 17.64 15.52
N CYS A 42 14.44 17.95 14.22
CA CYS A 42 14.00 17.01 13.19
C CYS A 42 15.09 16.63 12.17
N ASN A 43 16.29 17.18 12.31
CA ASN A 43 17.48 16.91 11.49
C ASN A 43 17.36 17.25 9.98
N VAL A 44 16.24 17.82 9.53
CA VAL A 44 16.07 18.31 8.14
C VAL A 44 17.03 19.47 7.86
N GLU A 45 17.58 19.53 6.64
CA GLU A 45 18.39 20.66 6.17
C GLU A 45 17.54 21.94 6.08
N ILE A 46 18.02 23.01 6.70
CA ILE A 46 17.41 24.33 6.70
C ILE A 46 18.42 25.39 6.27
N VAL A 47 17.90 26.48 5.70
CA VAL A 47 18.70 27.62 5.27
C VAL A 47 18.41 28.81 6.17
N LEU A 48 19.43 29.34 6.85
CA LEU A 48 19.31 30.46 7.78
C LEU A 48 20.17 31.64 7.35
N ILE A 49 19.80 32.84 7.82
CA ILE A 49 20.66 34.01 7.71
C ILE A 49 21.83 33.85 8.70
N LYS A 50 23.05 34.20 8.29
CA LYS A 50 24.31 34.06 9.05
C LYS A 50 24.25 34.73 10.42
N SER A 51 23.60 35.90 10.53
CA SER A 51 23.39 36.56 11.83
C SER A 51 22.48 35.76 12.75
N HIS A 52 21.44 35.09 12.22
CA HIS A 52 20.55 34.23 12.99
C HIS A 52 21.25 32.94 13.41
N TYR A 53 22.06 32.35 12.53
CA TYR A 53 22.92 31.21 12.85
C TYR A 53 23.85 31.53 14.03
N ASN A 54 24.56 32.66 13.95
CA ASN A 54 25.50 33.07 15.00
C ASN A 54 24.81 33.46 16.32
N ARG A 55 23.58 34.00 16.27
CA ARG A 55 22.87 34.49 17.46
C ARG A 55 22.31 33.38 18.34
N TYR A 56 21.90 32.26 17.76
CA TYR A 56 21.19 31.20 18.47
C TYR A 56 21.99 29.91 18.48
N LYS A 57 22.17 29.30 19.66
CA LYS A 57 22.84 27.99 19.77
C LYS A 57 22.09 26.83 19.10
N ARG A 58 20.79 26.99 18.86
CA ARG A 58 19.90 25.98 18.27
C ARG A 58 19.01 26.59 17.21
N HIS A 59 18.66 25.79 16.22
CA HIS A 59 17.99 26.15 15.00
C HIS A 59 16.85 25.19 14.70
N TYR A 60 15.71 25.74 14.30
CA TYR A 60 14.51 24.95 14.06
C TYR A 60 13.90 25.34 12.71
N CYS A 61 13.40 24.36 11.96
CA CYS A 61 12.73 24.61 10.69
C CYS A 61 11.38 25.34 10.85
N CYS A 62 10.76 25.24 12.03
CA CYS A 62 9.47 25.87 12.32
C CYS A 62 9.30 26.23 13.81
N LYS A 63 8.32 27.09 14.12
CA LYS A 63 7.96 27.47 15.50
C LYS A 63 7.53 26.26 16.33
N GLN A 64 6.88 25.28 15.70
CA GLN A 64 6.39 24.06 16.36
C GLN A 64 7.55 23.21 16.89
N HIS A 65 8.58 22.95 16.09
CA HIS A 65 9.78 22.23 16.53
C HIS A 65 10.53 22.95 17.64
N ARG A 66 10.60 24.29 17.58
CA ARG A 66 11.12 25.09 18.70
C ARG A 66 10.29 24.90 19.96
N GLY A 67 8.95 24.90 19.83
CA GLY A 67 8.01 24.66 20.92
C GLY A 67 8.18 23.27 21.54
N PHE A 68 8.26 22.22 20.72
CA PHE A 68 8.52 20.86 21.17
C PHE A 68 9.86 20.73 21.89
N ALA A 69 10.93 21.28 21.32
CA ALA A 69 12.25 21.28 21.94
C ALA A 69 12.26 22.03 23.29
N ASN A 70 11.45 23.08 23.45
CA ASN A 70 11.29 23.77 24.73
C ASN A 70 10.50 22.92 25.73
N ALA A 71 9.39 22.32 25.29
CA ALA A 71 8.55 21.50 26.16
C ALA A 71 9.27 20.23 26.67
N VAL A 72 10.07 19.56 25.82
CA VAL A 72 10.93 18.44 26.28
C VAL A 72 11.90 18.89 27.35
N ARG A 73 12.54 20.06 27.16
CA ARG A 73 13.45 20.63 28.16
C ARG A 73 12.76 20.95 29.48
N ASN A 74 11.46 21.22 29.45
CA ASN A 74 10.63 21.45 30.63
C ASN A 74 10.00 20.15 31.19
N GLY A 75 10.50 18.98 30.77
CA GLY A 75 10.08 17.68 31.31
C GLY A 75 8.92 17.00 30.58
N ALA A 76 8.39 17.60 29.49
CA ALA A 76 7.37 16.93 28.69
C ALA A 76 7.96 15.76 27.91
N LYS A 77 7.30 14.59 27.92
CA LYS A 77 7.67 13.46 27.07
C LYS A 77 7.15 13.69 25.65
N ILE A 78 7.88 14.48 24.85
CA ILE A 78 7.61 14.63 23.42
C ILE A 78 8.64 13.79 22.67
N LYS A 79 8.17 12.74 22.00
CA LYS A 79 9.03 11.85 21.23
C LYS A 79 9.63 12.62 20.06
N GLN A 80 10.95 12.55 19.91
CA GLN A 80 11.63 13.03 18.71
C GLN A 80 11.27 12.08 17.57
N ILE A 81 10.49 12.58 16.61
CA ILE A 81 9.92 11.80 15.51
C ILE A 81 10.99 11.79 14.41
N SER A 82 11.46 10.62 13.95
CA SER A 82 12.07 10.54 12.62
C SER A 82 11.06 11.14 11.65
N ASN A 83 11.46 12.11 10.82
CA ASN A 83 10.49 12.91 10.07
C ASN A 83 9.47 11.99 9.42
N GLU A 84 8.21 12.14 9.84
CA GLU A 84 7.09 11.61 9.10
C GLU A 84 7.32 11.95 7.63
N LEU A 85 7.08 10.98 6.75
CA LEU A 85 7.30 11.18 5.33
C LEU A 85 6.45 12.37 4.87
N ASP A 86 7.13 13.44 4.42
CA ASP A 86 6.46 14.64 3.89
C ASP A 86 5.69 14.34 2.60
N THR A 87 6.10 13.28 1.89
CA THR A 87 5.44 12.80 0.66
C THR A 87 5.32 11.29 0.69
N ILE A 88 4.11 10.80 0.42
CA ILE A 88 3.83 9.37 0.30
C ILE A 88 3.93 8.98 -1.16
N THR A 89 4.79 8.02 -1.45
CA THR A 89 4.92 7.40 -2.77
C THR A 89 4.49 5.95 -2.70
N TRP A 90 4.00 5.41 -3.81
CA TRP A 90 3.65 4.01 -3.86
C TRP A 90 4.86 3.11 -3.67
N ASN A 91 4.64 2.06 -2.89
CA ASN A 91 5.50 0.89 -2.77
C ASN A 91 4.63 -0.28 -2.27
N GLU A 92 5.23 -1.46 -2.16
CA GLU A 92 4.55 -2.69 -1.73
C GLU A 92 3.87 -2.57 -0.35
N ASP A 93 4.54 -1.92 0.60
CA ASP A 93 4.08 -1.76 1.98
C ASP A 93 2.90 -0.77 2.06
N ILE A 94 3.00 0.35 1.34
CA ILE A 94 1.93 1.36 1.22
C ILE A 94 0.70 0.74 0.55
N ALA A 95 0.88 0.01 -0.54
CA ALA A 95 -0.23 -0.62 -1.24
C ALA A 95 -0.97 -1.64 -0.37
N TYR A 96 -0.22 -2.48 0.33
CA TYR A 96 -0.78 -3.42 1.30
C TYR A 96 -1.56 -2.70 2.41
N LEU A 97 -0.98 -1.66 3.01
CA LEU A 97 -1.62 -0.89 4.07
C LEU A 97 -2.90 -0.19 3.58
N VAL A 98 -2.90 0.36 2.37
CA VAL A 98 -4.08 0.95 1.74
C VAL A 98 -5.19 -0.09 1.53
N GLY A 99 -4.84 -1.31 1.09
CA GLY A 99 -5.78 -2.42 0.98
C GLY A 99 -6.46 -2.75 2.31
N LEU A 100 -5.67 -2.88 3.39
CA LEU A 100 -6.22 -3.08 4.73
C LEU A 100 -7.09 -1.91 5.19
N ILE A 101 -6.67 -0.68 4.86
CA ILE A 101 -7.46 0.51 5.22
C ILE A 101 -8.78 0.53 4.47
N ALA A 102 -8.83 0.06 3.23
CA ALA A 102 -10.04 -0.01 2.41
C ALA A 102 -11.07 -1.04 2.93
N THR A 103 -10.64 -2.02 3.73
CA THR A 103 -11.49 -2.99 4.44
C THR A 103 -11.61 -2.63 5.92
N ASP A 104 -10.74 -3.18 6.75
CA ASP A 104 -10.75 -3.11 8.22
C ASP A 104 -10.32 -1.77 8.82
N GLY A 105 -9.85 -0.83 7.98
CA GLY A 105 -9.46 0.50 8.43
C GLY A 105 -10.64 1.41 8.79
N THR A 106 -10.33 2.57 9.36
CA THR A 106 -11.27 3.68 9.51
C THR A 106 -10.51 4.99 9.38
N LEU A 107 -10.92 5.82 8.41
CA LEU A 107 -10.51 7.21 8.35
C LEU A 107 -11.48 8.02 9.20
N ARG A 108 -10.97 8.66 10.26
CA ARG A 108 -11.82 9.45 11.15
C ARG A 108 -12.27 10.74 10.46
N LYS A 109 -13.55 11.11 10.62
CA LYS A 109 -14.07 12.40 10.14
C LYS A 109 -13.57 13.54 11.05
N GLY A 110 -13.13 14.64 10.45
CA GLY A 110 -12.73 15.86 11.16
C GLY A 110 -11.37 15.80 11.88
N ARG A 111 -10.67 14.66 11.84
CA ARG A 111 -9.29 14.51 12.30
C ARG A 111 -8.56 13.57 11.35
N LYS A 112 -7.32 13.89 10.97
CA LYS A 112 -6.48 13.07 10.08
C LYS A 112 -5.91 11.83 10.80
N GLN A 113 -6.79 11.10 11.45
CA GLN A 113 -6.52 9.91 12.24
C GLN A 113 -7.02 8.68 11.49
N ILE A 114 -6.21 7.64 11.48
CA ILE A 114 -6.49 6.35 10.88
C ILE A 114 -6.49 5.31 12.01
N LYS A 115 -7.51 4.46 12.02
CA LYS A 115 -7.60 3.28 12.88
C LYS A 115 -7.55 2.03 12.01
N ILE A 116 -6.80 1.02 12.41
CA ILE A 116 -6.84 -0.32 11.83
C ILE A 116 -7.13 -1.28 12.97
N SER A 117 -8.08 -2.18 12.77
CA SER A 117 -8.50 -3.14 13.80
C SER A 117 -8.27 -4.57 13.32
N SER A 118 -8.01 -5.49 14.24
CA SER A 118 -7.96 -6.92 13.96
C SER A 118 -8.22 -7.72 15.24
N SER A 119 -8.64 -8.97 15.10
CA SER A 119 -8.68 -9.94 16.20
C SER A 119 -7.30 -10.54 16.51
N ASP A 120 -6.31 -10.32 15.65
CA ASP A 120 -4.96 -10.87 15.78
C ASP A 120 -3.96 -9.76 16.15
N LYS A 121 -3.41 -9.85 17.37
CA LYS A 121 -2.44 -8.89 17.90
C LYS A 121 -1.11 -8.93 17.16
N ASN A 122 -0.56 -10.14 16.94
CA ASN A 122 0.75 -10.32 16.31
C ASN A 122 0.73 -9.80 14.88
N TYR A 123 -0.39 -10.00 14.19
CA TYR A 123 -0.63 -9.44 12.88
C TYR A 123 -0.60 -7.90 12.87
N LEU A 124 -1.27 -7.25 13.84
CA LEU A 124 -1.21 -5.80 13.95
C LEU A 124 0.19 -5.30 14.31
N GLU A 125 0.94 -6.01 15.15
CA GLU A 125 2.33 -5.68 15.44
C GLU A 125 3.19 -5.66 14.17
N LYS A 126 3.03 -6.64 13.26
CA LYS A 126 3.69 -6.62 11.94
C LYS A 126 3.24 -5.44 11.08
N VAL A 127 1.93 -5.15 11.01
CA VAL A 127 1.40 -3.99 10.26
C VAL A 127 1.93 -2.67 10.84
N SER A 128 2.19 -2.62 12.15
CA SER A 128 2.72 -1.43 12.82
C SER A 128 4.09 -1.01 12.27
N GLU A 129 4.91 -1.94 11.78
CA GLU A 129 6.21 -1.65 11.16
C GLU A 129 6.07 -0.74 9.95
N ILE A 130 5.07 -0.98 9.09
CA ILE A 130 4.78 -0.13 7.93
C ILE A 130 4.43 1.27 8.40
N ILE A 131 3.60 1.37 9.43
CA ILE A 131 3.15 2.66 9.97
C ILE A 131 4.32 3.40 10.63
N ILE A 132 5.22 2.70 11.31
CA ILE A 132 6.45 3.27 11.88
C ILE A 132 7.32 3.85 10.76
N ASN A 133 7.45 3.14 9.63
CA ASN A 133 8.23 3.63 8.48
C ASN A 133 7.61 4.90 7.86
N ILE A 134 6.29 5.02 7.84
CA ILE A 134 5.59 6.23 7.36
C ILE A 134 5.73 7.39 8.35
N THR A 135 5.48 7.10 9.62
CA THR A 135 5.19 8.13 10.63
C THR A 135 6.38 8.47 11.52
N GLY A 136 7.42 7.64 11.50
CA GLY A 136 8.57 7.72 12.39
C GLY A 136 8.26 7.51 13.87
N ARG A 137 7.08 6.96 14.18
CA ARG A 137 6.54 6.86 15.54
C ARG A 137 6.26 5.41 15.87
N THR A 138 6.82 4.93 16.99
CA THR A 138 6.37 3.66 17.56
C THR A 138 4.91 3.79 17.98
N LEU A 139 4.15 2.72 17.75
CA LEU A 139 2.73 2.66 18.07
C LEU A 139 2.50 1.43 18.90
N ASP A 140 1.73 1.59 19.96
CA ASP A 140 1.28 0.47 20.77
C ASP A 140 -0.01 -0.09 20.16
N VAL A 141 -0.14 -1.41 20.17
CA VAL A 141 -1.39 -2.09 19.83
C VAL A 141 -2.32 -1.97 21.03
N ASN A 142 -3.43 -1.25 20.84
CA ASN A 142 -4.47 -1.12 21.84
C ASN A 142 -5.25 -2.45 21.95
N HIS A 143 -5.64 -2.83 23.15
CA HIS A 143 -6.47 -4.00 23.42
C HIS A 143 -7.78 -3.57 24.08
N GLU A 144 -8.89 -4.08 23.55
CA GLU A 144 -10.23 -3.87 24.05
C GLU A 144 -10.94 -5.24 24.18
N ASN A 145 -11.69 -5.43 25.27
CA ASN A 145 -12.57 -6.58 25.43
C ASN A 145 -13.98 -6.19 25.00
N ILE A 146 -14.45 -6.77 23.90
CA ILE A 146 -15.79 -6.52 23.37
C ILE A 146 -16.72 -7.62 23.83
N ARG A 147 -17.84 -7.25 24.47
CA ARG A 147 -18.89 -8.19 24.83
C ARG A 147 -19.97 -8.19 23.74
N PHE A 148 -20.21 -9.35 23.13
CA PHE A 148 -21.26 -9.54 22.13
C PHE A 148 -21.95 -10.90 22.35
N ASN A 149 -23.29 -10.91 22.37
CA ASN A 149 -24.08 -12.11 22.63
C ASN A 149 -23.59 -12.93 23.84
N SER A 150 -23.35 -12.26 24.97
CA SER A 150 -22.85 -12.86 26.22
C SER A 150 -21.48 -13.55 26.12
N ARG A 151 -20.73 -13.35 25.04
CA ARG A 151 -19.35 -13.81 24.87
C ARG A 151 -18.39 -12.62 24.85
N ASN A 152 -17.18 -12.84 25.35
CA ASN A 152 -16.10 -11.86 25.30
C ASN A 152 -15.20 -12.15 24.11
N TYR A 153 -14.86 -11.10 23.37
CA TYR A 153 -13.97 -11.15 22.23
C TYR A 153 -12.83 -10.16 22.45
N ASN A 154 -11.60 -10.60 22.19
CA ASN A 154 -10.47 -9.71 22.14
C ASN A 154 -10.51 -8.93 20.82
N ALA A 155 -10.43 -7.61 20.91
CA ALA A 155 -10.24 -6.73 19.77
C ALA A 155 -8.97 -5.93 19.97
N TYR A 156 -8.15 -5.88 18.92
CA TYR A 156 -6.93 -5.11 18.90
C TYR A 156 -7.03 -4.00 17.87
N SER A 157 -6.39 -2.86 18.14
CA SER A 157 -6.34 -1.78 17.16
C SER A 157 -5.10 -0.91 17.25
N ILE A 158 -4.67 -0.40 16.11
CA ILE A 158 -3.65 0.63 16.00
C ILE A 158 -4.33 1.92 15.57
N ASN A 159 -4.04 3.00 16.30
CA ASN A 159 -4.55 4.34 16.00
C ASN A 159 -3.37 5.27 15.79
N PHE A 160 -3.32 5.96 14.65
CA PHE A 160 -2.25 6.92 14.37
C PHE A 160 -2.77 8.13 13.61
N THR A 161 -2.09 9.27 13.76
CA THR A 161 -2.41 10.51 13.04
C THR A 161 -1.29 10.80 12.06
N SER A 162 -1.58 10.83 10.78
CA SER A 162 -0.60 11.17 9.74
C SER A 162 -1.25 12.07 8.71
N TYR A 163 -0.80 13.31 8.62
CA TYR A 163 -1.39 14.27 7.70
C TYR A 163 -1.10 13.89 6.24
N PRO A 164 0.17 13.64 5.86
CA PRO A 164 0.50 13.25 4.48
C PRO A 164 -0.17 11.94 4.06
N PHE A 165 -0.18 10.92 4.92
CA PHE A 165 -0.76 9.63 4.59
C PHE A 165 -2.29 9.63 4.56
N TYR A 166 -2.93 10.40 5.46
CA TYR A 166 -4.38 10.57 5.39
C TYR A 166 -4.77 11.29 4.10
N ASP A 167 -4.09 12.39 3.75
CA ASP A 167 -4.38 13.14 2.52
C ASP A 167 -4.10 12.29 1.27
N PHE A 168 -3.05 11.48 1.27
CA PHE A 168 -2.78 10.49 0.24
C PHE A 168 -3.95 9.51 0.08
N CYS A 169 -4.44 8.92 1.18
CA CYS A 169 -5.60 8.02 1.16
C CYS A 169 -6.85 8.71 0.59
N ILE A 170 -7.12 9.97 0.98
CA ILE A 170 -8.24 10.73 0.41
C ILE A 170 -8.03 10.97 -1.10
N GLY A 171 -6.81 11.36 -1.51
CA GLY A 171 -6.46 11.65 -2.90
C GLY A 171 -6.64 10.47 -3.84
N ILE A 172 -6.43 9.25 -3.36
CA ILE A 172 -6.65 8.02 -4.16
C ILE A 172 -8.11 7.54 -4.15
N GLY A 173 -9.01 8.21 -3.41
CA GLY A 173 -10.45 7.92 -3.39
C GLY A 173 -10.99 7.24 -2.14
N LEU A 174 -10.18 7.04 -1.08
CA LEU A 174 -10.72 6.59 0.21
C LEU A 174 -11.44 7.74 0.94
N SER A 175 -12.36 7.39 1.83
CA SER A 175 -13.15 8.36 2.57
C SER A 175 -13.47 7.90 4.00
N PRO A 176 -13.83 8.82 4.91
CA PRO A 176 -14.54 8.47 6.13
C PRO A 176 -15.88 7.80 5.80
N ASN A 177 -16.35 6.86 6.64
CA ASN A 177 -17.60 6.10 6.41
C ASN A 177 -17.64 5.36 5.05
N LYS A 178 -16.47 4.90 4.59
CA LYS A 178 -16.27 4.26 3.30
C LYS A 178 -17.07 2.97 3.06
N THR A 179 -17.52 2.25 4.09
CA THR A 179 -18.12 0.90 3.95
C THR A 179 -19.20 0.81 2.88
N TYR A 180 -19.97 1.89 2.69
CA TYR A 180 -21.04 1.98 1.68
C TYR A 180 -20.77 3.00 0.57
N THR A 181 -19.66 3.74 0.65
CA THR A 181 -19.36 4.88 -0.26
C THR A 181 -18.08 4.69 -1.06
N ILE A 182 -17.25 3.70 -0.72
CA ILE A 182 -16.08 3.33 -1.50
C ILE A 182 -16.48 2.85 -2.89
N SER A 183 -15.76 3.26 -3.92
CA SER A 183 -16.05 2.90 -5.30
C SER A 183 -14.76 2.54 -6.05
N SER A 184 -14.24 3.41 -6.91
CA SER A 184 -12.93 3.21 -7.54
C SER A 184 -11.82 3.85 -6.73
N LEU A 185 -10.67 3.19 -6.65
CA LEU A 185 -9.45 3.77 -6.11
C LEU A 185 -8.38 3.93 -7.21
N ASP A 186 -7.58 5.00 -7.11
CA ASP A 186 -6.46 5.23 -8.02
C ASP A 186 -5.22 4.46 -7.56
N ILE A 187 -5.15 3.18 -7.95
CA ILE A 187 -4.05 2.28 -7.62
C ILE A 187 -3.27 1.95 -8.91
N PRO A 188 -1.94 2.21 -8.95
CA PRO A 188 -1.10 1.79 -10.06
C PRO A 188 -1.11 0.26 -10.20
N ASP A 189 -1.15 -0.21 -11.45
CA ASP A 189 -1.32 -1.63 -11.74
C ASP A 189 -0.14 -2.48 -11.18
N GLU A 190 1.07 -1.91 -11.10
CA GLU A 190 2.28 -2.58 -10.57
C GLU A 190 2.22 -2.87 -9.05
N TYR A 191 1.44 -2.11 -8.28
CA TYR A 191 1.26 -2.32 -6.85
C TYR A 191 -0.07 -2.99 -6.50
N PHE A 192 -0.88 -3.31 -7.51
CA PHE A 192 -2.25 -3.79 -7.31
C PHE A 192 -2.29 -5.14 -6.58
N SER A 193 -1.31 -6.03 -6.77
CA SER A 193 -1.23 -7.29 -6.05
C SER A 193 -1.08 -7.11 -4.54
N HIS A 194 -0.26 -6.16 -4.10
CA HIS A 194 -0.07 -5.84 -2.68
C HIS A 194 -1.32 -5.20 -2.09
N PHE A 195 -1.97 -4.30 -2.84
CA PHE A 195 -3.28 -3.75 -2.48
C PHE A 195 -4.34 -4.83 -2.33
N LEU A 196 -4.47 -5.72 -3.32
CA LEU A 196 -5.43 -6.82 -3.31
C LEU A 196 -5.15 -7.78 -2.15
N ARG A 197 -3.89 -8.05 -1.81
CA ARG A 197 -3.53 -8.82 -0.61
C ARG A 197 -4.13 -8.20 0.65
N GLY A 198 -3.99 -6.88 0.82
CA GLY A 198 -4.59 -6.16 1.95
C GLY A 198 -6.12 -6.27 1.99
N ILE A 199 -6.78 -6.24 0.83
CA ILE A 199 -8.24 -6.47 0.74
C ILE A 199 -8.61 -7.89 1.19
N ILE A 200 -7.90 -8.90 0.67
CA ILE A 200 -8.14 -10.31 0.98
C ILE A 200 -7.90 -10.58 2.47
N ASP A 201 -6.86 -9.99 3.04
CA ASP A 201 -6.52 -10.22 4.44
C ASP A 201 -7.51 -9.59 5.41
N GLY A 202 -8.14 -8.46 5.04
CA GLY A 202 -9.22 -7.86 5.81
C GLY A 202 -10.58 -8.54 5.62
N ASP A 203 -11.21 -8.30 4.45
CA ASP A 203 -12.59 -8.74 4.16
C ASP A 203 -12.66 -9.97 3.23
N GLY A 204 -11.51 -10.56 2.87
CA GLY A 204 -11.47 -11.78 2.08
C GLY A 204 -11.77 -13.03 2.89
N ASN A 205 -12.12 -14.09 2.17
CA ASN A 205 -12.23 -15.45 2.67
C ASN A 205 -11.91 -16.43 1.53
N PHE A 206 -11.37 -17.57 1.90
CA PHE A 206 -11.12 -18.68 1.00
C PHE A 206 -12.05 -19.84 1.33
N ASN A 207 -12.80 -20.29 0.34
CA ASN A 207 -13.53 -21.55 0.43
C ASN A 207 -12.77 -22.61 -0.36
N THR A 208 -12.34 -23.68 0.31
CA THR A 208 -11.75 -24.83 -0.38
C THR A 208 -12.79 -25.46 -1.29
N SER A 209 -12.44 -25.62 -2.57
CA SER A 209 -13.20 -26.47 -3.47
C SER A 209 -12.33 -27.62 -3.95
N ASN A 210 -12.81 -28.84 -3.69
CA ASN A 210 -12.26 -30.05 -4.29
C ASN A 210 -12.73 -30.06 -5.75
N LYS A 211 -11.86 -29.63 -6.67
CA LYS A 211 -12.18 -29.65 -8.11
C LYS A 211 -12.04 -31.05 -8.68
N THR A 212 -11.08 -31.80 -8.15
CA THR A 212 -10.93 -33.25 -8.32
C THR A 212 -10.35 -33.83 -7.03
N GLU A 213 -10.25 -35.16 -6.95
CA GLU A 213 -9.58 -35.88 -5.86
C GLU A 213 -8.11 -35.42 -5.68
N LEU A 214 -7.47 -34.98 -6.76
CA LEU A 214 -6.05 -34.59 -6.81
C LEU A 214 -5.81 -33.08 -6.87
N LEU A 215 -6.86 -32.25 -7.03
CA LEU A 215 -6.74 -30.79 -7.21
C LEU A 215 -7.73 -30.05 -6.30
N LYS A 216 -7.17 -29.43 -5.27
CA LYS A 216 -7.87 -28.52 -4.37
C LYS A 216 -7.49 -27.10 -4.71
N VAL A 217 -8.47 -26.24 -4.99
CA VAL A 217 -8.21 -24.80 -5.19
C VAL A 217 -9.12 -23.96 -4.31
N ALA A 218 -8.51 -22.97 -3.68
CA ALA A 218 -9.18 -21.99 -2.85
C ALA A 218 -9.97 -21.04 -3.74
N ASN A 219 -11.29 -20.98 -3.55
CA ASN A 219 -12.12 -19.95 -4.16
C ASN A 219 -11.99 -18.67 -3.35
N ILE A 220 -11.64 -17.59 -4.03
CA ILE A 220 -11.47 -16.27 -3.41
C ILE A 220 -12.84 -15.63 -3.28
N ARG A 221 -13.21 -15.22 -2.08
CA ARG A 221 -14.45 -14.50 -1.78
C ARG A 221 -14.08 -13.19 -1.11
N ILE A 222 -14.57 -12.07 -1.64
CA ILE A 222 -14.33 -10.74 -1.08
C ILE A 222 -15.69 -10.12 -0.78
N TYR A 223 -15.88 -9.68 0.46
CA TYR A 223 -17.11 -9.09 0.93
C TYR A 223 -17.01 -7.57 0.93
N SER A 224 -18.11 -6.88 0.62
CA SER A 224 -18.19 -5.43 0.81
C SER A 224 -19.62 -4.96 1.01
N GLY A 225 -19.78 -3.83 1.72
CA GLY A 225 -21.04 -3.09 1.73
C GLY A 225 -21.27 -2.28 0.45
N SER A 226 -20.22 -2.07 -0.35
CA SER A 226 -20.30 -1.33 -1.61
C SER A 226 -20.23 -2.26 -2.82
N LYS A 227 -21.33 -2.28 -3.60
CA LYS A 227 -21.40 -3.00 -4.87
C LYS A 227 -20.43 -2.42 -5.91
N ASP A 228 -20.32 -1.10 -5.97
CA ASP A 228 -19.48 -0.39 -6.95
C ASP A 228 -18.00 -0.71 -6.74
N PHE A 229 -17.57 -0.81 -5.48
CA PHE A 229 -16.22 -1.22 -5.15
C PHE A 229 -15.89 -2.64 -5.63
N LEU A 230 -16.80 -3.60 -5.43
CA LEU A 230 -16.58 -4.96 -5.92
C LEU A 230 -16.57 -5.05 -7.45
N HIS A 231 -17.39 -4.26 -8.14
CA HIS A 231 -17.34 -4.18 -9.61
C HIS A 231 -16.01 -3.60 -10.09
N TRP A 232 -15.57 -2.48 -9.51
CA TRP A 232 -14.27 -1.89 -9.81
C TRP A 232 -13.13 -2.88 -9.54
N LEU A 233 -13.15 -3.57 -8.40
CA LEU A 233 -12.14 -4.55 -8.02
C LEU A 233 -12.08 -5.71 -9.03
N ASN A 234 -13.24 -6.22 -9.45
CA ASN A 234 -13.33 -7.26 -10.47
C ASN A 234 -12.72 -6.81 -11.82
N GLU A 235 -13.06 -5.62 -12.29
CA GLU A 235 -12.51 -5.09 -13.55
C GLU A 235 -11.00 -4.83 -13.45
N LYS A 236 -10.52 -4.35 -12.30
CA LYS A 236 -9.07 -4.23 -12.05
C LYS A 236 -8.37 -5.58 -12.05
N CYS A 237 -8.92 -6.61 -11.39
CA CYS A 237 -8.37 -7.96 -11.45
C CYS A 237 -8.34 -8.50 -12.89
N LYS A 238 -9.42 -8.33 -13.67
CA LYS A 238 -9.47 -8.73 -15.10
C LYS A 238 -8.38 -8.03 -15.90
N LYS A 239 -8.16 -6.74 -15.69
CA LYS A 239 -7.13 -5.95 -16.38
C LYS A 239 -5.71 -6.42 -16.04
N VAL A 240 -5.39 -6.49 -14.75
CA VAL A 240 -4.04 -6.75 -14.23
C VAL A 240 -3.63 -8.19 -14.48
N TYR A 241 -4.51 -9.15 -14.16
CA TYR A 241 -4.19 -10.58 -14.26
C TYR A 241 -4.59 -11.21 -15.59
N LYS A 242 -5.26 -10.47 -16.48
CA LYS A 242 -5.78 -10.98 -17.76
C LYS A 242 -6.71 -12.19 -17.58
N ILE A 243 -7.50 -12.15 -16.50
CA ILE A 243 -8.43 -13.22 -16.11
C ILE A 243 -9.85 -12.93 -16.56
N SER A 244 -10.73 -13.90 -16.39
CA SER A 244 -12.13 -13.77 -16.80
C SER A 244 -12.97 -12.96 -15.82
N GLY A 245 -12.59 -12.97 -14.54
CA GLY A 245 -13.30 -12.29 -13.46
C GLY A 245 -14.11 -13.25 -12.57
N GLY A 246 -14.72 -12.67 -11.55
CA GLY A 246 -15.55 -13.38 -10.56
C GLY A 246 -17.05 -13.25 -10.83
N ASN A 247 -17.81 -14.05 -10.09
CA ASN A 247 -19.27 -13.94 -10.00
C ASN A 247 -19.65 -13.06 -8.82
N PHE A 248 -20.81 -12.41 -8.90
CA PHE A 248 -21.36 -11.62 -7.81
C PHE A 248 -22.49 -12.37 -7.12
N SER A 249 -22.53 -12.29 -5.80
CA SER A 249 -23.61 -12.82 -4.97
C SER A 249 -23.94 -11.84 -3.85
N ARG A 250 -25.08 -12.02 -3.21
CA ARG A 250 -25.53 -11.19 -2.10
C ARG A 250 -25.92 -12.09 -0.94
N ASP A 251 -25.39 -11.78 0.24
CA ASP A 251 -25.76 -12.42 1.50
C ASP A 251 -26.55 -11.43 2.35
N LYS A 252 -27.58 -11.93 3.06
CA LYS A 252 -28.49 -11.12 3.86
C LYS A 252 -28.68 -11.79 5.21
N ASN A 253 -28.45 -11.03 6.28
CA ASN A 253 -28.75 -11.46 7.63
C ASN A 253 -29.42 -10.31 8.42
N SER A 254 -29.64 -10.53 9.72
CA SER A 254 -30.24 -9.54 10.61
C SER A 254 -29.43 -8.25 10.78
N LEU A 255 -28.14 -8.25 10.40
CA LEU A 255 -27.23 -7.11 10.46
C LEU A 255 -27.14 -6.34 9.12
N GLY A 256 -27.84 -6.80 8.08
CA GLY A 256 -27.93 -6.15 6.78
C GLY A 256 -27.54 -7.05 5.61
N SER A 257 -27.44 -6.45 4.43
CA SER A 257 -26.99 -7.13 3.21
C SER A 257 -25.53 -6.82 2.91
N LYS A 258 -24.76 -7.83 2.52
CA LYS A 258 -23.40 -7.69 1.99
C LYS A 258 -23.32 -8.24 0.58
N GLU A 259 -22.59 -7.53 -0.27
CA GLU A 259 -22.24 -8.00 -1.61
C GLU A 259 -20.98 -8.85 -1.53
N ILE A 260 -20.85 -9.82 -2.43
CA ILE A 260 -19.75 -10.79 -2.48
C ILE A 260 -19.24 -10.92 -3.91
N LEU A 261 -17.95 -10.72 -4.12
CA LEU A 261 -17.24 -11.09 -5.33
C LEU A 261 -16.57 -12.45 -5.14
N ILE A 262 -16.83 -13.40 -6.03
CA ILE A 262 -16.41 -14.80 -5.91
C ILE A 262 -15.64 -15.24 -7.16
N PHE A 263 -14.35 -15.50 -7.01
CA PHE A 263 -13.53 -16.13 -8.05
C PHE A 263 -13.51 -17.65 -7.83
N THR A 264 -14.02 -18.39 -8.82
CA THR A 264 -14.17 -19.85 -8.75
C THR A 264 -13.36 -20.62 -9.79
N ARG A 265 -12.78 -19.91 -10.75
CA ARG A 265 -11.99 -20.49 -11.85
C ARG A 265 -10.61 -20.81 -11.32
N VAL A 266 -10.19 -22.05 -11.54
CA VAL A 266 -8.94 -22.61 -11.03
C VAL A 266 -7.74 -21.74 -11.39
N TYR A 267 -7.61 -21.38 -12.67
CA TYR A 267 -6.50 -20.57 -13.16
C TYR A 267 -6.51 -19.13 -12.66
N ASP A 268 -7.67 -18.48 -12.71
CA ASP A 268 -7.82 -17.12 -12.20
C ASP A 268 -7.39 -17.06 -10.73
N ASN A 269 -7.82 -18.04 -9.93
CA ASN A 269 -7.45 -18.15 -8.51
C ASN A 269 -5.96 -18.42 -8.33
N LEU A 270 -5.35 -19.31 -9.13
CA LEU A 270 -3.91 -19.57 -9.07
C LEU A 270 -3.11 -18.30 -9.34
N LEU A 271 -3.41 -17.58 -10.43
CA LEU A 271 -2.73 -16.33 -10.80
C LEU A 271 -2.89 -15.25 -9.72
N ILE A 272 -4.10 -15.07 -9.19
CA ILE A 272 -4.33 -14.10 -8.12
C ILE A 272 -3.56 -14.53 -6.87
N ILE A 273 -3.75 -15.75 -6.37
CA ILE A 273 -3.17 -16.24 -5.10
C ILE A 273 -1.64 -16.20 -5.13
N GLU A 274 -1.03 -16.61 -6.25
CA GLU A 274 0.40 -16.46 -6.46
C GLU A 274 0.81 -14.99 -6.38
N SER A 275 0.21 -14.12 -7.19
CA SER A 275 0.60 -12.71 -7.22
C SER A 275 0.48 -12.00 -5.88
N VAL A 276 -0.49 -12.39 -5.05
CA VAL A 276 -0.73 -11.72 -3.77
C VAL A 276 0.14 -12.29 -2.65
N TYR A 277 0.45 -13.58 -2.63
CA TYR A 277 1.16 -14.22 -1.51
C TYR A 277 2.59 -14.70 -1.81
N GLU A 278 3.00 -14.80 -3.08
CA GLU A 278 4.38 -15.16 -3.44
C GLU A 278 5.35 -14.09 -2.89
N ASN A 279 6.29 -14.54 -2.06
CA ASN A 279 7.28 -13.68 -1.36
C ASN A 279 6.67 -12.54 -0.55
N ALA A 280 5.41 -12.64 -0.12
CA ALA A 280 4.75 -11.58 0.62
C ALA A 280 5.40 -11.36 1.99
N LYS A 281 5.87 -10.14 2.23
CA LYS A 281 6.45 -9.73 3.53
C LYS A 281 5.40 -9.60 4.63
N TYR A 282 4.24 -9.03 4.30
CA TYR A 282 3.14 -8.78 5.22
C TYR A 282 1.88 -9.50 4.75
N TYR A 283 1.32 -10.36 5.61
CA TYR A 283 0.07 -11.07 5.36
C TYR A 283 -0.57 -11.53 6.66
N LEU A 284 -1.87 -11.77 6.63
CA LEU A 284 -2.61 -12.37 7.73
C LEU A 284 -2.49 -13.90 7.67
N GLU A 285 -1.81 -14.49 8.66
CA GLU A 285 -1.40 -15.90 8.64
C GLU A 285 -2.55 -16.88 8.43
N ARG A 286 -3.70 -16.66 9.10
CA ARG A 286 -4.90 -17.49 8.89
C ARG A 286 -5.40 -17.47 7.44
N ARG A 287 -5.23 -16.36 6.71
CA ARG A 287 -5.68 -16.23 5.31
C ARG A 287 -4.69 -16.89 4.36
N TYR A 288 -3.40 -16.68 4.59
CA TYR A 288 -2.34 -17.38 3.91
C TYR A 288 -2.50 -18.90 4.03
N ASN A 289 -2.73 -19.43 5.24
CA ASN A 289 -2.93 -20.86 5.48
C ASN A 289 -4.13 -21.45 4.72
N GLN A 290 -5.20 -20.67 4.54
CA GLN A 290 -6.35 -21.09 3.74
C GLN A 290 -6.05 -21.10 2.23
N ALA A 291 -5.05 -20.35 1.77
CA ALA A 291 -4.60 -20.35 0.37
C ALA A 291 -3.41 -21.30 0.12
N PHE A 292 -2.74 -21.77 1.18
CA PHE A 292 -1.47 -22.51 1.12
C PHE A 292 -1.50 -23.73 0.20
N PHE A 293 -2.54 -24.57 0.30
CA PHE A 293 -2.66 -25.75 -0.56
C PHE A 293 -2.79 -25.37 -2.05
N THR A 294 -3.28 -24.17 -2.37
CA THR A 294 -3.33 -23.67 -3.75
C THR A 294 -1.94 -23.28 -4.24
N LEU A 295 -1.11 -22.69 -3.37
CA LEU A 295 0.30 -22.40 -3.66
C LEU A 295 1.12 -23.68 -3.83
N GLU A 296 0.92 -24.67 -2.96
CA GLU A 296 1.58 -25.99 -3.04
C GLU A 296 1.15 -26.72 -4.33
N ASN A 297 -0.16 -26.75 -4.62
CA ASN A 297 -0.65 -27.29 -5.88
C ASN A 297 -0.03 -26.56 -7.07
N MET A 298 0.19 -25.25 -7.00
CA MET A 298 0.84 -24.51 -8.08
C MET A 298 2.30 -24.94 -8.29
N GLN A 299 3.10 -25.09 -7.24
CA GLN A 299 4.48 -25.57 -7.36
C GLN A 299 4.52 -26.93 -8.02
N ARG A 300 3.66 -27.86 -7.55
CA ARG A 300 3.49 -29.16 -8.19
C ARG A 300 3.13 -28.97 -9.66
N LEU A 301 2.03 -28.27 -9.94
CA LEU A 301 1.47 -28.09 -11.26
C LEU A 301 2.37 -27.35 -12.27
N LYS A 302 3.23 -26.41 -11.83
CA LYS A 302 4.23 -25.72 -12.66
C LYS A 302 5.17 -26.71 -13.35
N GLU A 303 5.50 -27.83 -12.71
CA GLU A 303 6.33 -28.90 -13.28
C GLU A 303 5.61 -29.68 -14.41
N TYR A 304 4.27 -29.68 -14.41
CA TYR A 304 3.43 -30.41 -15.38
C TYR A 304 2.85 -29.52 -16.49
N TYR A 305 2.79 -28.20 -16.28
CA TYR A 305 2.25 -27.25 -17.25
C TYR A 305 3.33 -26.67 -18.15
N ARG A 306 3.54 -27.29 -19.32
CA ARG A 306 4.18 -26.58 -20.43
C ARG A 306 3.26 -25.44 -20.88
N HIS A 307 3.80 -24.22 -20.78
CA HIS A 307 3.10 -22.96 -21.03
C HIS A 307 2.18 -23.01 -22.25
N THR A 308 0.94 -22.58 -22.09
CA THR A 308 0.11 -22.13 -23.21
C THR A 308 0.43 -20.67 -23.52
N TYR A 309 0.21 -20.24 -24.76
CA TYR A 309 0.30 -18.84 -25.16
C TYR A 309 -0.92 -18.48 -25.99
N LEU A 310 -1.26 -17.19 -26.00
CA LEU A 310 -2.32 -16.65 -26.85
C LEU A 310 -1.73 -16.36 -28.24
N ASP A 311 -2.41 -16.88 -29.27
CA ASP A 311 -2.14 -16.58 -30.68
C ASP A 311 -3.44 -16.07 -31.31
N GLY A 312 -3.60 -14.74 -31.33
CA GLY A 312 -4.87 -14.08 -31.62
C GLY A 312 -5.96 -14.50 -30.62
N ASN A 313 -7.09 -15.02 -31.13
CA ASN A 313 -8.22 -15.52 -30.32
C ASN A 313 -8.12 -17.01 -29.97
N LYS A 314 -6.97 -17.66 -30.22
CA LYS A 314 -6.76 -19.09 -29.97
C LYS A 314 -5.73 -19.26 -28.87
N VAL A 315 -5.95 -20.24 -28.00
CA VAL A 315 -4.93 -20.69 -27.04
C VAL A 315 -4.14 -21.82 -27.69
N LYS A 316 -2.81 -21.70 -27.75
CA LYS A 316 -1.90 -22.74 -28.26
C LYS A 316 -1.05 -23.32 -27.14
N CYS A 317 -0.76 -24.62 -27.21
CA CYS A 317 0.21 -25.27 -26.32
C CYS A 317 1.63 -25.03 -26.85
N LYS A 318 2.63 -24.72 -25.99
CA LYS A 318 4.05 -24.66 -26.42
C LYS A 318 4.63 -26.03 -26.83
N ASN A 319 3.96 -27.14 -26.53
CA ASN A 319 4.40 -28.45 -27.01
C ASN A 319 4.07 -28.60 -28.50
N VAL A 320 5.10 -28.50 -29.36
CA VAL A 320 4.98 -28.58 -30.82
C VAL A 320 4.41 -29.93 -31.31
N LYS A 321 4.49 -30.99 -30.49
CA LYS A 321 3.93 -32.32 -30.78
C LYS A 321 2.46 -32.48 -30.37
N CYS A 322 1.88 -31.49 -29.67
CA CYS A 322 0.48 -31.54 -29.26
C CYS A 322 -0.43 -31.14 -30.44
N GLN A 323 -1.20 -32.09 -30.98
CA GLN A 323 -2.10 -31.85 -32.11
C GLN A 323 -3.49 -31.30 -31.70
N ASN A 324 -3.72 -31.05 -30.42
CA ASN A 324 -5.01 -30.55 -29.94
C ASN A 324 -5.21 -29.09 -30.35
N LEU A 325 -6.20 -28.85 -31.22
CA LEU A 325 -6.70 -27.52 -31.58
C LEU A 325 -7.80 -27.10 -30.60
N PHE A 326 -7.60 -26.00 -29.87
CA PHE A 326 -8.60 -25.44 -28.97
C PHE A 326 -9.54 -24.52 -29.74
N LEU A 327 -10.83 -24.88 -29.83
CA LEU A 327 -11.88 -23.97 -30.27
C LEU A 327 -12.34 -23.11 -29.09
N PRO A 328 -12.49 -21.78 -29.24
CA PRO A 328 -13.04 -20.92 -28.21
C PRO A 328 -14.55 -21.16 -28.13
N LYS A 329 -14.96 -22.16 -27.34
CA LYS A 329 -16.33 -22.27 -26.86
C LYS A 329 -16.30 -22.23 -25.33
N ASP A 330 -16.81 -21.13 -24.78
CA ASP A 330 -17.05 -20.90 -23.36
C ASP A 330 -15.92 -21.29 -22.41
N TYR A 331 -14.74 -20.64 -22.46
CA TYR A 331 -13.70 -20.53 -21.41
C TYR A 331 -13.42 -21.73 -20.46
N ARG A 332 -13.86 -22.95 -20.78
CA ARG A 332 -13.97 -24.09 -19.86
C ARG A 332 -12.85 -25.09 -20.05
N HIS A 333 -12.03 -24.96 -21.09
CA HIS A 333 -10.90 -25.84 -21.31
C HIS A 333 -9.70 -25.08 -21.90
N ILE A 334 -8.82 -24.61 -21.01
CA ILE A 334 -7.45 -24.18 -21.34
C ILE A 334 -6.44 -25.16 -20.70
N TYR A 335 -6.76 -26.46 -20.73
CA TYR A 335 -5.80 -27.51 -20.43
C TYR A 335 -5.69 -28.36 -21.70
N CYS A 336 -4.48 -28.60 -22.23
CA CYS A 336 -4.25 -29.91 -22.81
C CYS A 336 -4.52 -30.85 -21.64
N SER A 337 -5.59 -31.64 -21.75
CA SER A 337 -6.14 -32.45 -20.67
C SER A 337 -5.06 -33.16 -19.82
N ILE A 338 -5.41 -33.62 -18.62
CA ILE A 338 -4.59 -34.61 -17.89
C ILE A 338 -4.17 -35.81 -18.79
N LYS A 339 -4.89 -36.09 -19.90
CA LYS A 339 -4.53 -37.09 -20.92
C LYS A 339 -3.41 -36.68 -21.89
N CYS A 340 -2.93 -35.43 -21.90
CA CYS A 340 -1.68 -35.02 -22.58
C CYS A 340 -0.45 -35.80 -22.04
N ARG A 341 -0.66 -36.55 -20.95
CA ARG A 341 0.30 -37.35 -20.21
C ARG A 341 0.19 -38.85 -20.45
N LEU A 342 -0.65 -39.33 -21.38
CA LEU A 342 -0.79 -40.79 -21.61
C LEU A 342 0.12 -41.36 -22.70
N GLU A 343 0.98 -40.55 -23.31
CA GLU A 343 2.08 -41.07 -24.14
C GLU A 343 3.42 -40.62 -23.55
N LYS A 344 3.89 -41.40 -22.60
CA LYS A 344 5.33 -41.67 -22.47
C LYS A 344 5.57 -43.10 -22.90
#